data_AF-D5E4I0-F1
#
_entry.id   AF-D5E4I0-F1
#
_cell.length_a   1.000
_cell.length_b   1.000
_cell.length_c   1.000
_cell.angle_alpha   90.00
_cell.angle_beta   90.00
_cell.angle_gamma   90.00
#
_symmetry.space_group_name_H-M   'P 1'
#
loop_
_entity.id
_entity.type
_entity.pdbx_description
1 polymer ?
#
loop_
_entity_poly.entity_id
_entity_poly.type
_entity_poly.pdbx_seq_one_letter_code
_entity_poly.pdbx_strand_id
1 'polypeptide(L)'
;MFSYYKKSYKVVHSKPQDGSWIRFDGLSFEDIEEQAANFKIMPPTITRFIIKFRVLNLNVPITVLRGNNQNDWLDFIKRKEHARVYDQPVVNFN
;
A
#
# COMPACT_ATOMS: atom_id res chain seq x y z
N MET A 1 19.25 -9.62 16.22
CA MET A 1 18.21 -9.51 17.27
C MET A 1 17.71 -8.08 17.25
N PHE A 2 16.61 -7.80 16.54
CA PHE A 2 16.16 -6.42 16.31
C PHE A 2 15.10 -6.04 17.36
N SER A 3 15.51 -5.18 18.28
CA SER A 3 14.66 -4.56 19.29
C SER A 3 13.81 -3.49 18.61
N TYR A 4 12.50 -3.75 18.47
CA TYR A 4 11.56 -2.75 17.99
C TYR A 4 11.37 -1.68 19.07
N TYR A 5 11.75 -0.43 18.77
CA TYR A 5 11.40 0.73 19.58
C TYR A 5 9.87 0.84 19.66
N LYS A 6 9.33 0.33 20.76
CA LYS A 6 7.90 0.42 21.11
C LYS A 6 7.66 1.84 21.63
N LYS A 7 7.53 2.82 20.73
CA LYS A 7 6.83 4.07 21.07
C LYS A 7 5.42 3.65 21.44
N SER A 8 5.13 3.63 22.74
CA SER A 8 3.85 3.26 23.31
C SER A 8 2.84 4.38 23.05
N TYR A 9 2.39 4.51 21.80
CA TYR A 9 1.13 5.16 21.54
C TYR A 9 0.07 4.34 22.29
N LYS A 10 -0.70 4.98 23.17
CA LYS A 10 -1.90 4.35 23.75
C LYS A 10 -2.79 4.00 22.56
N VAL A 11 -2.80 2.73 22.17
CA VAL A 11 -3.80 2.21 21.24
C VAL A 11 -5.12 2.23 21.99
N VAL A 12 -5.84 3.33 21.84
CA VAL A 12 -7.19 3.44 22.39
C VAL A 12 -8.07 2.61 21.46
N HIS A 13 -8.42 1.40 21.89
CA HIS A 13 -9.52 0.65 21.28
C HIS A 13 -10.83 1.34 21.69
N SER A 14 -11.15 2.48 21.06
CA SER A 14 -12.48 3.07 21.19
C SER A 14 -13.45 2.20 20.41
N LYS A 15 -14.14 1.28 21.09
CA LYS A 15 -15.37 0.72 20.54
C LYS A 15 -16.31 1.91 20.30
N PRO A 16 -16.89 2.09 19.09
CA PRO A 16 -17.94 3.09 18.90
C PRO A 16 -19.05 2.77 19.92
N GLN A 17 -19.55 3.77 20.64
CA GLN A 17 -20.52 3.56 21.74
C GLN A 17 -21.72 2.71 21.28
N ASP A 18 -22.10 2.81 20.01
CA ASP A 18 -23.24 2.09 19.40
C ASP A 18 -22.86 1.15 18.24
N GLY A 19 -21.59 0.72 18.15
CA GLY A 19 -21.08 -0.06 17.00
C GLY A 19 -20.79 -1.54 17.27
N SER A 20 -21.07 -2.39 16.27
CA SER A 20 -20.60 -3.79 16.20
C SER A 20 -19.29 -3.89 15.41
N TRP A 21 -18.38 -4.75 15.86
CA TRP A 21 -17.16 -5.08 15.11
C TRP A 21 -17.44 -6.31 14.24
N ILE A 22 -17.13 -6.20 12.95
CA ILE A 22 -17.09 -7.36 12.05
C ILE A 22 -15.62 -7.73 11.88
N ARG A 23 -15.30 -9.01 12.10
CA ARG A 23 -13.97 -9.57 11.89
C ARG A 23 -14.01 -10.51 10.70
N PHE A 24 -13.06 -10.35 9.81
CA PHE A 24 -12.77 -11.30 8.74
C PHE A 24 -11.46 -12.01 9.09
N ASP A 25 -11.39 -13.30 8.79
CA ASP A 25 -10.12 -14.02 8.84
C ASP A 25 -9.22 -13.55 7.70
N GLY A 26 -7.91 -13.64 7.94
CA GLY A 26 -6.93 -13.29 6.92
C GLY A 26 -7.01 -14.25 5.75
N LEU A 27 -6.87 -13.72 4.54
CA LEU A 27 -6.75 -14.52 3.32
C LEU A 27 -5.27 -14.81 3.06
N SER A 28 -4.97 -16.04 2.65
CA SER A 28 -3.65 -16.40 2.14
C SER A 28 -3.42 -15.81 0.75
N PHE A 29 -2.19 -15.89 0.24
CA PHE A 29 -1.92 -15.43 -1.12
C PHE A 29 -2.53 -16.39 -2.15
N GLU A 30 -2.50 -17.69 -1.84
CA GLU A 30 -3.07 -18.78 -2.62
C GLU A 30 -4.59 -18.60 -2.81
N ASP A 31 -5.32 -18.23 -1.75
CA ASP A 31 -6.75 -17.91 -1.84
C ASP A 31 -6.99 -16.77 -2.84
N ILE A 32 -6.14 -15.74 -2.81
CA ILE A 32 -6.29 -14.56 -3.68
C ILE A 32 -6.01 -14.94 -5.14
N GLU A 33 -4.99 -15.75 -5.39
CA GLU A 33 -4.68 -16.28 -6.72
C GLU A 33 -5.81 -17.15 -7.27
N GLU A 34 -6.36 -18.06 -6.46
CA GLU A 34 -7.47 -18.92 -6.86
C GLU A 34 -8.72 -18.08 -7.23
N GLN A 35 -9.08 -17.10 -6.41
CA GLN A 35 -10.23 -16.22 -6.70
C GLN A 35 -10.01 -15.44 -8.01
N ALA A 36 -8.81 -14.89 -8.20
CA ALA A 36 -8.47 -14.14 -9.41
C ALA A 36 -8.48 -15.02 -10.67
N ALA A 37 -7.92 -16.23 -10.61
CA ALA A 37 -7.92 -17.19 -11.72
C ALA A 37 -9.35 -17.61 -12.14
N ASN A 38 -10.27 -17.63 -11.18
CA ASN A 38 -11.67 -17.94 -11.40
C ASN A 38 -12.55 -16.70 -11.70
N PHE A 39 -11.94 -15.53 -11.98
CA PHE A 39 -12.64 -14.27 -12.24
C PHE A 39 -13.62 -13.84 -11.13
N LYS A 40 -13.36 -14.27 -9.89
CA LYS A 40 -14.16 -13.91 -8.72
C LYS A 40 -13.64 -12.64 -8.08
N ILE A 41 -14.55 -11.75 -7.70
CA ILE A 41 -14.24 -10.51 -7.00
C ILE A 41 -14.53 -10.71 -5.52
N MET A 42 -13.54 -10.45 -4.68
CA MET A 42 -13.71 -10.44 -3.23
C MET A 42 -14.35 -9.12 -2.78
N PRO A 43 -15.17 -9.12 -1.71
CA PRO A 43 -15.66 -7.89 -1.12
C PRO A 43 -14.51 -6.90 -0.84
N PRO A 44 -14.68 -5.60 -1.12
CA PRO A 44 -13.66 -4.62 -0.81
C PRO A 44 -13.44 -4.55 0.71
N THR A 45 -12.28 -4.04 1.12
CA THR A 45 -11.91 -3.77 2.53
C THR A 45 -11.66 -4.98 3.44
N ILE A 46 -11.84 -6.22 2.97
CA ILE A 46 -11.55 -7.43 3.77
C ILE A 46 -10.06 -7.81 3.74
N THR A 47 -9.33 -7.45 2.69
CA THR A 47 -7.88 -7.68 2.57
C THR A 47 -7.08 -6.46 3.03
N ARG A 48 -5.98 -6.70 3.74
CA ARG A 48 -5.03 -5.65 4.15
C ARG A 48 -3.59 -6.07 3.87
N PHE A 49 -3.02 -5.55 2.78
CA PHE A 49 -1.62 -5.79 2.43
C PHE A 49 -0.68 -4.86 3.21
N ILE A 50 0.34 -5.44 3.83
CA ILE A 50 1.43 -4.70 4.48
C ILE A 50 2.64 -4.70 3.54
N ILE A 51 2.72 -3.69 2.68
CA ILE A 51 3.78 -3.55 1.68
C ILE A 51 4.89 -2.65 2.23
N LYS A 52 6.09 -3.22 2.41
CA LYS A 52 7.29 -2.49 2.83
C LYS A 52 7.92 -1.76 1.64
N PHE A 53 8.60 -0.64 1.92
CA PHE A 53 9.34 0.14 0.92
C PHE A 53 8.53 0.55 -0.31
N ARG A 54 7.22 0.80 -0.13
CA ARG A 54 6.36 1.30 -1.21
C ARG A 54 6.87 2.63 -1.75
N VAL A 55 6.88 2.78 -3.08
CA VAL A 55 7.20 4.04 -3.73
C VAL A 55 6.03 5.00 -3.53
N LEU A 56 6.31 6.17 -2.97
CA LEU A 56 5.35 7.24 -2.75
C LEU A 56 5.72 8.47 -3.56
N ASN A 57 4.73 9.32 -3.85
CA ASN A 57 4.91 10.60 -4.51
C ASN A 57 5.65 10.52 -5.87
N LEU A 58 5.38 9.46 -6.65
CA LEU A 58 6.01 9.28 -7.96
C LEU A 58 5.58 10.40 -8.95
N ASN A 59 4.32 10.83 -8.87
CA ASN A 59 3.71 11.90 -9.68
C ASN A 59 3.91 11.68 -11.19
N VAL A 60 3.40 10.55 -11.69
CA VAL A 60 3.44 10.24 -13.13
C VAL A 60 2.50 11.18 -13.89
N PRO A 61 2.97 11.96 -14.87
CA PRO A 61 2.10 12.78 -15.71
C PRO A 61 1.13 11.92 -16.50
N ILE A 62 -0.13 12.33 -16.59
CA ILE A 62 -1.14 11.59 -17.35
C ILE A 62 -0.80 11.48 -18.84
N THR A 63 -0.03 12.43 -19.38
CA THR A 63 0.48 12.42 -20.75
C THR A 63 1.40 11.22 -21.00
N VAL A 64 2.25 10.87 -20.03
CA VAL A 64 3.14 9.71 -20.12
C VAL A 64 2.33 8.40 -20.10
N LEU A 65 1.27 8.34 -19.28
CA LEU A 65 0.42 7.14 -19.18
C LEU A 65 -0.46 6.89 -20.42
N ARG A 66 -0.86 7.97 -21.11
CA ARG A 66 -1.66 7.88 -22.34
C ARG A 66 -0.81 7.66 -23.59
N GLY A 67 0.47 8.01 -23.54
CA GLY A 67 1.41 7.78 -24.63
C GLY A 67 1.74 6.30 -24.74
N ASN A 68 1.89 5.80 -25.97
CA ASN A 68 2.42 4.46 -26.24
C ASN A 68 3.93 4.49 -26.55
N ASN A 69 4.66 5.40 -25.90
CA ASN A 69 6.08 5.64 -26.15
C ASN A 69 6.90 5.31 -24.91
N GLN A 70 7.70 4.24 -25.01
CA GLN A 70 8.58 3.79 -23.93
C GLN A 70 9.66 4.83 -23.58
N ASN A 71 10.10 5.65 -24.54
CA ASN A 71 11.13 6.66 -24.28
C ASN A 71 10.65 7.73 -23.30
N ASP A 72 9.37 8.14 -23.39
CA ASP A 72 8.79 9.13 -22.48
C ASP A 72 8.75 8.62 -21.03
N TRP A 73 8.49 7.31 -20.86
CA TRP A 73 8.56 6.65 -19.56
C TRP A 73 10.00 6.61 -19.02
N LEU A 74 10.97 6.24 -19.85
CA LEU A 74 12.38 6.19 -19.45
C LEU A 74 12.89 7.58 -19.03
N ASP A 75 12.56 8.62 -19.80
CA ASP A 75 12.92 10.00 -19.48
C ASP A 75 12.23 10.50 -18.20
N PHE A 76 10.99 10.07 -17.92
CA PHE A 76 10.32 10.38 -16.67
C PHE A 76 11.00 9.71 -15.46
N ILE A 77 11.31 8.42 -15.55
CA ILE A 77 11.91 7.66 -14.44
C ILE A 77 13.34 8.13 -14.15
N LYS A 78 14.13 8.48 -15.18
CA LYS A 78 15.48 9.01 -15.01
C LYS A 78 15.50 10.28 -14.13
N ARG A 79 14.44 11.09 -14.17
CA ARG A 79 14.30 12.28 -13.31
C ARG A 79 14.04 11.96 -11.83
N LYS A 80 13.89 10.68 -11.45
CA LYS A 80 13.60 10.23 -10.08
C LYS A 80 14.80 9.64 -9.34
N GLU A 81 16.02 9.84 -9.87
CA GLU A 81 17.27 9.36 -9.28
C GLU A 81 17.52 9.83 -7.83
N HIS A 82 16.87 10.91 -7.38
CA HIS A 82 17.01 11.46 -6.03
C HIS A 82 15.99 10.90 -5.01
N ALA A 83 15.39 9.75 -5.29
CA ALA A 83 14.48 9.09 -4.35
C ALA A 83 15.19 8.82 -3.01
N ARG A 84 14.47 9.04 -1.90
CA ARG A 84 14.97 8.78 -0.54
C ARG A 84 14.26 7.58 0.05
N VAL A 85 15.02 6.75 0.75
CA VAL A 85 14.49 5.61 1.50
C VAL A 85 14.33 6.03 2.95
N TYR A 86 13.16 5.71 3.51
CA TYR A 86 12.86 5.88 4.92
C TYR A 86 12.54 4.51 5.52
N ASP A 87 13.27 4.13 6.56
CA ASP A 87 13.14 2.86 7.28
C ASP A 87 12.26 2.98 8.54
N GLN A 88 11.88 4.21 8.91
CA GLN A 88 10.94 4.52 9.98
C GLN A 88 9.56 4.91 9.42
N PRO A 89 8.48 4.81 10.22
CA PRO A 89 7.18 5.33 9.82
C PRO A 89 7.26 6.82 9.49
N VAL A 90 6.86 7.19 8.26
CA VAL A 90 6.83 8.57 7.79
C VAL A 90 5.41 9.00 7.44
N VAL A 91 5.12 10.28 7.64
CA VAL A 91 3.90 10.93 7.14
C VAL A 91 4.26 11.64 5.85
N ASN A 92 3.56 11.34 4.77
CA ASN A 92 3.76 11.98 3.48
C ASN A 92 2.72 13.10 3.30
N PHE A 93 3.17 14.35 3.31
CA PHE A 93 2.35 15.52 2.95
C PHE A 93 2.61 15.81 1.48
N ASN A 94 1.65 15.47 0.62
CA ASN A 94 1.67 15.82 -0.81
C ASN A 94 1.03 17.17 -1.04
#